data_AF-A0AAE3HJ33-F1
#
_entry.id   AF-A0AAE3HJ33-F1
#
_cell.length_a   1.000
_cell.length_b   1.000
_cell.length_c   1.000
_cell.angle_alpha   90.00
_cell.angle_beta   90.00
_cell.angle_gamma   90.00
#
_symmetry.space_group_name_H-M   'P 1'
#
loop_
_entity.id
_entity.type
_entity.pdbx_description
1 polymer ?
#
loop_
_entity_poly.entity_id
_entity_poly.type
_entity_poly.pdbx_seq_one_letter_code
_entity_poly.pdbx_strand_id
1 'polypeptide(L)'
;MPKFKKGESGNPSGKPKGAKDKRTRLKGLLEPYSNDLVEKAVELAMDGDTTALKLCLDRLMPPLKPVDKALNVEIAGETVTDKSESVVNLLSSGDLTPEQASKILAAMSSHTHIREMDEIERRLVELEKRLE
;
A
#
# COMPACT_ATOMS: atom_id res chain seq x y z
N MET A 1 -25.08 -14.36 1.18
CA MET A 1 -24.57 -15.24 0.10
C MET A 1 -24.01 -14.37 -1.02
N PRO A 2 -22.85 -14.68 -1.61
CA PRO A 2 -22.32 -13.86 -2.70
C PRO A 2 -23.31 -13.85 -3.87
N LYS A 3 -23.64 -12.66 -4.38
CA LYS A 3 -24.66 -12.42 -5.43
C LYS A 3 -24.31 -13.00 -6.82
N PHE A 4 -23.15 -13.64 -6.98
CA PHE A 4 -22.65 -14.10 -8.28
C PHE A 4 -22.08 -15.53 -8.20
N LYS A 5 -22.32 -16.32 -9.26
CA LYS A 5 -21.76 -17.67 -9.38
C LYS A 5 -20.25 -17.61 -9.50
N LYS A 6 -19.54 -18.54 -8.84
CA LYS A 6 -18.09 -18.64 -8.90
C LYS A 6 -17.65 -18.82 -10.36
N GLY A 7 -16.88 -17.86 -10.88
CA GLY A 7 -16.39 -17.85 -12.26
C GLY A 7 -17.18 -16.98 -13.23
N GLU A 8 -18.34 -16.46 -12.83
CA GLU A 8 -19.16 -15.55 -13.63
C GLU A 8 -19.03 -14.11 -13.09
N SER A 9 -18.70 -13.17 -13.97
CA SER A 9 -18.63 -11.75 -13.62
C SER A 9 -20.03 -11.21 -13.35
N GLY A 10 -20.20 -10.46 -12.26
CA GLY A 10 -21.44 -9.76 -11.95
C GLY A 10 -21.77 -8.59 -12.89
N ASN A 11 -20.80 -8.17 -13.70
CA ASN A 11 -20.98 -7.23 -14.81
C ASN A 11 -20.60 -7.95 -16.12
N PRO A 12 -21.58 -8.42 -16.91
CA PRO A 12 -21.35 -9.11 -18.19
C PRO A 12 -20.67 -8.23 -19.25
N SER A 13 -20.86 -6.90 -19.18
CA SER A 13 -20.19 -5.91 -20.03
C SER A 13 -18.85 -5.42 -19.45
N GLY A 14 -18.44 -5.97 -18.31
CA GLY A 14 -17.17 -5.67 -17.68
C GLY A 14 -15.98 -6.22 -18.47
N LYS A 15 -14.77 -5.84 -18.06
CA LYS A 15 -13.55 -6.29 -18.71
C LYS A 15 -13.45 -7.84 -18.61
N PRO A 16 -13.35 -8.57 -19.74
CA PRO A 16 -13.39 -10.03 -19.71
C PRO A 16 -12.19 -10.60 -18.95
N LYS A 17 -12.40 -11.75 -18.30
CA LYS A 17 -11.36 -12.47 -17.57
C LYS A 17 -10.21 -12.79 -18.52
N GLY A 18 -8.99 -12.36 -18.17
CA GLY A 18 -7.79 -12.56 -18.99
C GLY A 18 -7.54 -11.50 -20.06
N ALA A 19 -8.39 -10.47 -20.19
CA ALA A 19 -8.13 -9.37 -21.10
C ALA A 19 -6.89 -8.57 -20.68
N LYS A 20 -5.82 -8.72 -21.46
CA LYS A 20 -4.58 -7.94 -21.31
C LYS A 20 -4.90 -6.46 -21.51
N ASP A 21 -4.45 -5.61 -20.58
CA ASP A 21 -4.52 -4.18 -20.82
C ASP A 21 -3.53 -3.74 -21.92
N LYS A 22 -3.66 -2.50 -22.38
CA LYS A 22 -2.77 -1.93 -23.40
C LYS A 22 -1.29 -2.00 -22.97
N ARG A 23 -0.98 -1.83 -21.68
CA ARG A 23 0.39 -1.82 -21.15
C ARG A 23 1.00 -3.23 -21.23
N THR A 24 0.27 -4.26 -20.84
CA THR A 24 0.69 -5.67 -20.94
C THR A 24 0.94 -6.07 -22.39
N ARG A 25 0.10 -5.60 -23.32
CA ARG A 25 0.33 -5.85 -24.76
C ARG A 25 1.62 -5.18 -25.25
N LEU A 26 1.83 -3.91 -24.91
CA LEU A 26 3.03 -3.17 -25.32
C LEU A 26 4.32 -3.75 -24.72
N LYS A 27 4.28 -4.19 -23.44
CA LYS A 27 5.42 -4.89 -22.82
C LYS A 27 5.81 -6.15 -23.61
N GLY A 28 4.83 -6.96 -24.00
CA GLY A 28 5.10 -8.17 -24.78
C GLY A 28 5.70 -7.90 -26.17
N LEU A 29 5.53 -6.70 -26.74
CA LEU A 29 6.20 -6.32 -28.00
C LEU A 29 7.68 -5.97 -27.79
N LEU A 30 8.05 -5.51 -26.60
CA LEU A 30 9.43 -5.13 -26.26
C LEU A 30 10.25 -6.31 -25.74
N GLU A 31 9.60 -7.31 -25.15
CA GLU A 31 10.25 -8.45 -24.48
C GLU A 31 11.25 -9.22 -25.36
N PRO A 32 10.97 -9.50 -26.66
CA PRO A 32 11.94 -10.13 -27.55
C PRO A 32 13.22 -9.31 -27.78
N TYR A 33 13.15 -7.98 -27.64
CA TYR A 33 14.25 -7.04 -27.87
C TYR A 33 14.94 -6.61 -26.56
N SER A 34 14.61 -7.26 -25.44
CA SER A 34 15.05 -6.81 -24.11
C SER A 34 16.57 -6.72 -23.99
N ASN A 35 17.32 -7.69 -24.51
CA ASN A 35 18.78 -7.67 -24.50
C ASN A 35 19.34 -6.54 -25.37
N ASP A 36 18.91 -6.47 -26.64
CA ASP A 36 19.38 -5.45 -27.60
C ASP A 36 19.09 -4.02 -27.11
N LEU A 37 17.92 -3.80 -26.49
CA LEU A 37 17.57 -2.51 -25.91
C LEU A 37 18.47 -2.12 -24.73
N VAL A 38 18.86 -3.09 -23.91
CA VAL A 38 19.79 -2.86 -22.79
C VAL A 38 21.19 -2.55 -23.31
N GLU A 39 21.70 -3.32 -24.26
CA GLU A 39 23.00 -3.04 -24.90
C GLU A 39 23.01 -1.64 -25.53
N LYS A 40 21.94 -1.30 -26.26
CA LYS A 40 21.85 0.02 -26.89
C LYS A 40 21.77 1.17 -25.87
N ALA A 41 21.08 0.96 -24.75
CA ALA A 41 21.04 1.94 -23.67
C ALA A 41 22.43 2.15 -23.05
N VAL A 42 23.23 1.09 -22.90
CA VAL A 42 24.61 1.19 -22.41
C VAL A 42 25.49 1.94 -23.42
N GLU A 43 25.41 1.63 -24.71
CA GLU A 43 26.17 2.37 -25.74
C GLU A 43 25.86 3.87 -25.70
N LEU A 44 24.56 4.23 -25.72
CA LEU A 44 24.13 5.64 -25.69
C LEU A 44 24.60 6.34 -24.41
N ALA A 45 24.59 5.65 -23.27
CA ALA A 45 25.11 6.19 -22.03
C ALA A 45 26.62 6.47 -22.11
N MET A 46 27.39 5.56 -22.70
CA MET A 46 28.84 5.72 -22.88
C MET A 46 29.18 6.83 -23.88
N ASP A 47 28.30 7.07 -24.86
CA ASP A 47 28.40 8.18 -25.82
C ASP A 47 27.96 9.55 -25.25
N GLY A 48 27.54 9.59 -23.98
CA GLY A 48 27.25 10.81 -23.25
C GLY A 48 25.76 11.21 -23.19
N ASP A 49 24.83 10.33 -23.58
CA ASP A 49 23.41 10.56 -23.34
C ASP A 49 23.12 10.55 -21.82
N THR A 50 22.86 11.73 -21.26
CA THR A 50 22.60 11.91 -19.83
C THR A 50 21.35 11.17 -19.34
N THR A 51 20.37 10.94 -20.22
CA THR A 51 19.14 10.20 -19.89
C THR A 51 19.45 8.71 -19.77
N ALA A 52 20.20 8.16 -20.72
CA ALA A 52 20.66 6.77 -20.68
C ALA A 52 21.59 6.53 -19.48
N LEU A 53 22.53 7.45 -19.22
CA LEU A 53 23.40 7.42 -18.04
C LEU A 53 22.59 7.37 -16.75
N LYS A 54 21.60 8.25 -16.58
CA LYS A 54 20.73 8.24 -15.41
C LYS A 54 19.99 6.91 -15.27
N LEU A 55 19.44 6.37 -16.35
CA LEU A 55 18.71 5.10 -16.32
C LEU A 55 19.61 3.93 -15.89
N CYS A 56 20.85 3.88 -16.40
CA CYS A 56 21.84 2.89 -16.00
C CYS A 56 22.24 3.06 -14.51
N LEU A 57 22.49 4.29 -14.07
CA LEU A 57 22.85 4.59 -12.68
C LEU A 57 21.71 4.27 -11.70
N ASP A 58 20.47 4.65 -12.00
CA ASP A 58 19.30 4.33 -11.18
C ASP A 58 19.08 2.81 -11.05
N ARG A 59 19.56 2.01 -12.02
CA ARG A 59 19.47 0.54 -11.99
C ARG A 59 20.60 -0.11 -11.18
N LEU A 60 21.80 0.47 -11.21
CA LEU A 60 22.99 0.02 -10.49
C LEU A 60 23.00 0.49 -9.03
N MET A 61 22.60 1.73 -8.81
CA MET A 61 22.52 2.41 -7.52
C MET A 61 21.07 2.86 -7.28
N PRO A 62 20.14 1.91 -7.04
CA PRO A 62 18.76 2.28 -6.80
C PRO A 62 18.67 3.22 -5.60
N PRO A 63 17.80 4.23 -5.64
CA PRO A 63 17.63 5.14 -4.52
C PRO A 63 17.27 4.34 -3.28
N LEU A 64 17.96 4.62 -2.18
CA LEU A 64 17.65 4.05 -0.88
C LEU A 64 16.21 4.42 -0.54
N LYS A 65 15.31 3.44 -0.64
CA LYS A 65 13.97 3.58 -0.11
C LYS A 65 14.08 3.54 1.41
N PRO A 66 13.37 4.39 2.15
CA PRO A 66 13.22 4.20 3.59
C PRO A 66 12.65 2.81 3.81
N VAL A 67 13.45 1.92 4.38
CA VAL A 67 12.97 0.61 4.83
C VAL A 67 12.73 0.76 6.32
N ASP A 68 11.46 0.82 6.70
CA ASP A 68 11.09 0.73 8.10
C ASP A 68 11.57 -0.64 8.62
N LYS A 69 12.45 -0.63 9.62
CA LYS A 69 12.81 -1.87 10.32
C LYS A 69 11.56 -2.45 10.97
N ALA A 70 11.51 -3.78 11.07
CA ALA A 70 10.46 -4.46 11.81
C ALA A 70 10.36 -3.87 13.22
N LEU A 71 9.15 -3.45 13.55
CA LEU A 71 8.89 -2.68 14.75
C LEU A 71 8.62 -3.63 15.92
N ASN A 72 9.54 -3.66 16.89
CA ASN A 72 9.41 -4.43 18.12
C ASN A 72 9.20 -3.48 19.31
N VAL A 73 8.15 -2.68 19.28
CA VAL A 73 7.73 -1.88 20.44
C VAL A 73 6.35 -2.29 20.90
N GLU A 74 6.21 -2.37 22.21
CA GLU A 74 4.95 -2.62 22.88
C GLU A 74 4.24 -1.28 23.08
N ILE A 75 3.02 -1.16 22.55
CA ILE A 75 2.17 0.01 22.80
C ILE A 75 1.37 -0.29 24.07
N ALA A 76 1.79 0.32 25.18
CA ALA A 76 1.15 0.14 26.47
C ALA A 76 -0.10 1.03 26.61
N GLY A 77 -1.02 0.64 27.49
CA GLY A 77 -2.21 1.42 27.83
C GLY A 77 -3.53 0.68 27.61
N GLU A 78 -4.55 1.08 28.35
CA GLU A 78 -5.89 0.48 28.28
C GLU A 78 -6.79 1.26 27.33
N THR A 79 -6.75 2.59 27.41
CA THR A 79 -7.56 3.47 26.56
C THR A 79 -6.84 3.84 25.26
N VAL A 80 -7.59 4.37 24.29
CA VAL A 80 -7.02 4.89 23.04
C VAL A 80 -6.07 6.06 23.32
N THR A 81 -6.41 6.89 24.32
CA THR A 81 -5.58 8.02 24.76
C THR A 81 -4.25 7.52 25.33
N ASP A 82 -4.27 6.56 26.26
CA ASP A 82 -3.05 6.01 26.88
C ASP A 82 -2.11 5.41 25.82
N LYS A 83 -2.69 4.66 24.87
CA LYS A 83 -1.93 4.09 23.76
C LYS A 83 -1.34 5.16 22.85
N SER A 84 -2.06 6.26 22.63
CA SER A 84 -1.56 7.38 21.81
C SER A 84 -0.42 8.12 22.51
N GLU A 85 -0.50 8.31 23.82
CA GLU A 85 0.59 8.87 24.64
C GLU A 85 1.81 7.93 24.64
N SER A 86 1.59 6.61 24.74
CA SER A 86 2.66 5.62 24.61
C SER A 86 3.40 5.75 23.28
N VAL A 87 2.70 5.98 22.17
CA VAL A 87 3.33 6.20 20.85
C VAL A 87 4.14 7.50 20.81
N VAL A 88 3.63 8.58 21.41
CA VAL A 88 4.34 9.86 21.50
C VAL A 88 5.61 9.74 22.37
N ASN A 89 5.55 8.96 23.44
CA ASN A 89 6.71 8.69 24.30
C ASN A 89 7.79 7.90 23.56
N LEU A 90 7.41 6.84 22.83
CA LEU A 90 8.33 6.04 22.00
C LEU A 90 8.94 6.84 20.84
N LEU A 91 8.21 7.81 20.29
CA LEU A 91 8.74 8.77 19.33
C LEU A 91 9.79 9.69 19.99
N SER A 92 9.50 10.15 21.20
CA SER A 92 10.37 11.07 21.93
C SER A 92 11.66 10.40 22.44
N SER A 93 11.61 9.10 22.75
CA SER A 93 12.79 8.30 23.12
C SER A 93 13.67 7.89 21.93
N GLY A 94 13.17 8.04 20.70
CA GLY A 94 13.87 7.66 19.47
C GLY A 94 13.68 6.19 19.08
N ASP A 95 12.81 5.45 19.77
CA ASP A 95 12.46 4.07 19.42
C ASP A 95 11.55 4.00 18.17
N LEU A 96 10.83 5.09 17.88
CA LEU A 96 10.05 5.28 16.67
C LEU A 96 10.57 6.42 15.80
N THR A 97 10.50 6.25 14.49
CA THR A 97 10.64 7.37 13.55
C THR A 97 9.34 8.19 13.50
N PRO A 98 9.39 9.48 13.11
CA PRO A 98 8.19 10.29 12.92
C PRO A 98 7.20 9.66 11.92
N GLU A 99 7.70 9.00 10.89
CA GLU A 99 6.87 8.33 9.88
C GLU A 99 6.17 7.10 10.47
N GLN A 100 6.86 6.29 11.28
CA GLN A 100 6.27 5.15 11.98
C GLN A 100 5.19 5.59 12.97
N ALA A 101 5.48 6.60 13.80
CA ALA A 101 4.51 7.12 14.77
C ALA A 101 3.23 7.64 14.08
N SER A 102 3.38 8.39 12.98
CA SER A 102 2.25 8.89 12.19
C SER A 102 1.41 7.74 11.61
N LYS A 103 2.04 6.72 11.03
CA LYS A 103 1.34 5.54 10.50
C LYS A 103 0.56 4.80 11.58
N ILE A 104 1.14 4.62 12.77
CA ILE A 104 0.50 3.95 13.90
C ILE A 104 -0.72 4.73 14.40
N LEU A 105 -0.56 6.04 14.63
CA LEU A 105 -1.67 6.90 15.09
C LEU A 105 -2.82 6.92 14.07
N ALA A 106 -2.53 6.96 12.77
CA ALA A 106 -3.53 6.88 11.73
C ALA A 106 -4.29 5.54 11.74
N ALA A 107 -3.57 4.43 11.93
CA ALA A 107 -4.17 3.10 12.07
C ALA A 107 -5.06 3.00 13.33
N MET A 108 -4.62 3.55 14.46
CA MET A 108 -5.41 3.62 15.70
C MET A 108 -6.68 4.43 15.53
N SER A 109 -6.62 5.59 14.86
CA SER A 109 -7.80 6.40 14.55
C SER A 109 -8.80 5.63 13.70
N SER A 110 -8.32 4.95 12.65
CA SER A 110 -9.16 4.11 11.78
C SER A 110 -9.81 2.96 12.57
N HIS A 111 -9.06 2.29 13.45
CA HIS A 111 -9.58 1.22 14.30
C HIS A 111 -10.64 1.74 15.29
N THR A 112 -10.44 2.92 15.86
CA THR A 112 -11.40 3.55 16.78
C THR A 112 -12.71 3.85 16.05
N HIS A 113 -12.62 4.41 14.84
CA HIS A 113 -13.80 4.69 14.02
C HIS A 113 -14.58 3.42 13.65
N ILE A 114 -13.90 2.32 13.31
CA ILE A 114 -14.55 1.03 13.04
C ILE A 114 -15.31 0.56 14.29
N ARG A 115 -14.68 0.61 15.47
CA ARG A 115 -15.31 0.21 16.72
C ARG A 115 -16.53 1.08 17.07
N GLU A 116 -16.44 2.39 16.84
CA GLU A 116 -17.58 3.30 17.02
C GLU A 116 -18.74 2.95 16.08
N MET A 117 -18.46 2.63 14.82
CA MET A 117 -19.47 2.19 13.86
C MET A 117 -20.15 0.89 14.31
N ASP A 118 -19.38 -0.11 14.77
CA ASP A 118 -19.92 -1.36 15.31
C ASP A 118 -20.84 -1.12 16.52
N GLU A 119 -20.46 -0.20 17.42
CA GLU A 119 -21.25 0.15 18.59
C GLU A 119 -22.56 0.87 18.21
N ILE A 120 -22.50 1.79 17.25
CA ILE A 120 -23.67 2.50 16.73
C ILE A 120 -24.63 1.50 16.08
N GLU A 121 -24.15 0.60 15.23
CA GLU A 121 -24.97 -0.44 14.59
C GLU A 121 -25.67 -1.30 15.64
N ARG A 122 -24.94 -1.77 16.66
CA ARG A 122 -25.51 -2.57 17.74
C ARG A 122 -26.64 -1.82 18.47
N ARG A 123 -26.42 -0.56 18.82
CA ARG A 123 -27.41 0.27 19.53
C ARG A 123 -28.64 0.55 18.67
N LEU A 124 -28.45 0.75 17.38
CA LEU A 124 -29.53 1.00 16.42
C LEU A 124 -30.43 -0.24 16.28
N VAL A 125 -29.85 -1.42 16.13
CA VAL A 125 -30.59 -2.70 16.10
C VAL A 125 -31.39 -2.93 17.39
N GLU A 126 -30.82 -2.57 18.56
CA GLU A 126 -31.53 -2.70 19.83
C GLU A 126 -32.73 -1.74 19.94
N LEU A 127 -32.59 -0.52 19.42
CA LEU A 127 -33.67 0.46 19.39
C LEU A 127 -34.79 0.06 18.41
N GLU A 128 -34.44 -0.43 17.23
CA GLU A 128 -35.42 -0.92 16.24
C GLU A 128 -36.28 -2.04 16.81
N LYS A 129 -35.68 -2.99 17.53
CA LYS A 129 -36.41 -4.07 18.22
C LYS A 129 -37.37 -3.61 19.32
N ARG A 130 -37.17 -2.42 19.89
CA ARG A 130 -38.04 -1.86 20.93
C ARG A 130 -39.19 -1.04 20.33
N LEU A 131 -39.09 -0.66 19.06
CA LEU A 131 -40.09 0.10 18.33
C LEU A 131 -41.07 -0.82 17.57
N GLU A 132 -40.70 -2.09 17.35
CA GLU A 132 -41.60 -3.19 16.98
C GLU A 132 -42.39 -3.73 18.19
#